data_AF-A0A9K3MX66-F1
#
_entry.id   AF-A0A9K3MX66-F1
#
_cell.length_a   1.000
_cell.length_b   1.000
_cell.length_c   1.000
_cell.angle_alpha   90.00
_cell.angle_beta   90.00
_cell.angle_gamma   90.00
#
_symmetry.space_group_name_H-M   'P 1'
#
loop_
_entity.id
_entity.type
_entity.pdbx_description
1 polymer ?
#
loop_
_entity_poly.entity_id
_entity_poly.type
_entity_poly.pdbx_seq_one_letter_code
_entity_poly.pdbx_strand_id
1 'polypeptide(L)'
;MIRVVGAKNLYANPSPSNEEFQLGSSGLNLCNVIKKVHPQTVSKVVESSYDLAASQDRAALFAYQYFENAKNFLVAVQQMGLHTFEASDLEQGGKTSRIVYCVLTLKPYS
;
A
#
# COMPACT_ATOMS: atom_id res chain seq x y z
N MET A 1 27.92 13.67 45.17
CA MET A 1 26.75 13.30 44.36
C MET A 1 27.23 12.91 42.96
N ILE A 2 27.18 11.62 42.64
CA ILE A 2 27.55 11.10 41.32
C ILE A 2 26.29 11.17 40.46
N ARG A 3 26.29 12.02 39.42
CA ARG A 3 25.21 12.02 38.41
C ARG A 3 25.39 10.78 37.56
N VAL A 4 24.56 9.77 37.78
CA VAL A 4 24.33 8.70 36.81
C VAL A 4 23.61 9.32 35.63
N VAL A 5 24.35 9.56 34.54
CA VAL A 5 23.76 9.85 33.23
C VAL A 5 23.23 8.52 32.71
N GLY A 6 21.92 8.32 32.89
CA GLY A 6 21.20 7.24 32.21
C GLY A 6 21.20 7.52 30.71
N ALA A 7 21.90 6.69 29.95
CA ALA A 7 21.80 6.64 28.50
C ALA A 7 20.35 6.29 28.12
N LYS A 8 19.58 7.29 27.72
CA LYS A 8 18.21 7.12 27.24
C LYS A 8 18.25 6.83 25.75
N ASN A 9 18.22 5.54 25.44
CA ASN A 9 17.56 4.89 24.31
C ASN A 9 17.72 5.52 22.91
N LEU A 10 18.59 4.87 22.14
CA LEU A 10 18.27 4.21 20.86
C LEU A 10 17.13 4.82 20.04
N TYR A 11 17.51 5.42 18.91
CA TYR A 11 16.76 5.49 17.65
C TYR A 11 15.23 5.44 17.78
N ALA A 12 14.63 6.56 18.17
CA ALA A 12 13.26 6.86 17.78
C ALA A 12 13.26 7.17 16.27
N ASN A 13 13.40 6.15 15.43
CA ASN A 13 12.78 6.23 14.11
C ASN A 13 11.28 6.32 14.40
N PRO A 14 10.58 7.39 13.99
CA PRO A 14 9.14 7.41 14.12
C PRO A 14 8.62 6.18 13.41
N SER A 15 7.93 5.30 14.14
CA SER A 15 7.15 4.23 13.53
C SER A 15 6.27 4.91 12.48
N PRO A 16 6.30 4.49 11.20
CA PRO A 16 5.53 5.13 10.16
C PRO A 16 4.08 5.27 10.62
N SER A 17 3.54 6.48 10.53
CA SER A 17 2.20 6.76 11.03
C SER A 17 1.17 5.96 10.21
N ASN A 18 0.00 5.68 10.80
CA ASN A 18 -1.02 4.88 10.13
C ASN A 18 -1.47 5.50 8.80
N GLU A 19 -1.38 6.83 8.68
CA GLU A 19 -1.61 7.61 7.46
C GLU A 19 -0.54 7.39 6.39
N GLU A 20 0.76 7.30 6.73
CA GLU A 20 1.83 6.98 5.78
C GLU A 20 1.70 5.53 5.28
N PHE A 21 1.31 4.63 6.19
CA PHE A 21 1.03 3.25 5.84
C PHE A 21 -0.19 3.13 4.92
N GLN A 22 -1.30 3.81 5.24
CA GLN A 22 -2.51 3.85 4.39
C GLN A 22 -2.25 4.47 3.02
N LEU A 23 -1.43 5.52 2.96
CA LEU A 23 -1.03 6.12 1.69
C LEU A 23 -0.19 5.12 0.88
N GLY A 24 0.78 4.47 1.53
CA GLY A 24 1.66 3.46 0.95
C GLY A 24 0.96 2.16 0.54
N SER A 25 -0.13 1.77 1.21
CA SER A 25 -0.94 0.58 0.92
C SER A 25 -2.20 0.88 0.10
N SER A 26 -2.35 2.11 -0.42
CA SER A 26 -3.40 2.38 -1.39
C SER A 26 -3.28 1.43 -2.59
N GLY A 27 -4.42 0.96 -3.11
CA GLY A 27 -4.42 0.03 -4.25
C GLY A 27 -3.58 0.52 -5.43
N LEU A 28 -3.54 1.84 -5.65
CA LEU A 28 -2.74 2.48 -6.69
C LEU A 28 -1.23 2.25 -6.49
N ASN A 29 -0.73 2.46 -5.28
CA ASN A 29 0.69 2.25 -4.97
C ASN A 29 1.07 0.78 -5.07
N LEU A 30 0.20 -0.12 -4.61
CA LEU A 30 0.40 -1.56 -4.75
C LEU A 30 0.47 -1.98 -6.22
N CYS A 31 -0.45 -1.50 -7.06
CA CYS A 31 -0.42 -1.68 -8.51
C CYS A 31 0.89 -1.16 -9.14
N ASN A 32 1.39 -0.01 -8.70
CA ASN A 32 2.63 0.57 -9.21
C ASN A 32 3.86 -0.25 -8.82
N VAL A 33 3.90 -0.83 -7.62
CA VAL A 33 4.97 -1.76 -7.19
C VAL A 33 5.00 -2.98 -8.10
N ILE A 34 3.88 -3.67 -8.26
CA ILE A 34 3.84 -4.90 -9.07
C ILE A 34 4.06 -4.60 -10.56
N LYS A 35 3.66 -3.42 -11.06
CA LYS A 35 3.98 -2.97 -12.43
C LYS A 35 5.49 -2.78 -12.66
N LYS A 36 6.24 -2.30 -11.65
CA LYS A 36 7.70 -2.19 -11.75
C LYS A 36 8.38 -3.55 -11.75
N VAL A 37 7.89 -4.44 -10.90
CA VAL A 37 8.44 -5.78 -10.68
C VAL A 37 8.10 -6.73 -11.83
N HIS A 38 6.88 -6.66 -12.36
CA HIS A 38 6.42 -7.51 -13.45
C HIS A 38 5.47 -6.73 -14.38
N PRO A 39 6.01 -5.98 -15.35
CA PRO A 39 5.25 -5.03 -16.18
C PRO A 39 4.07 -5.62 -16.95
N GLN A 40 4.09 -6.93 -17.20
CA GLN A 40 3.05 -7.63 -17.96
C GLN A 40 1.87 -8.12 -17.10
N THR A 41 1.93 -8.06 -15.77
CA THR A 41 0.89 -8.66 -14.90
C THR A 41 -0.27 -7.72 -14.60
N VAL A 42 -0.05 -6.40 -14.64
CA VAL A 42 -1.12 -5.45 -14.31
C VAL A 42 -1.92 -5.11 -15.55
N SER A 43 -3.11 -5.71 -15.66
CA SER A 43 -4.03 -5.50 -16.78
C SER A 43 -4.42 -4.02 -16.95
N LYS A 44 -4.52 -3.25 -15.85
CA LYS A 44 -4.79 -1.81 -15.87
C LYS A 44 -4.53 -1.14 -14.52
N VAL A 45 -3.81 -0.02 -14.49
CA VAL A 45 -3.76 0.87 -13.32
C VAL A 45 -4.71 2.04 -13.60
N VAL A 46 -5.62 2.32 -12.68
CA VAL A 46 -6.56 3.44 -12.76
C VAL A 46 -5.97 4.62 -11.99
N GLU A 47 -5.46 5.61 -12.72
CA GLU A 47 -4.98 6.88 -12.16
C GLU A 47 -6.04 7.97 -12.36
N SER A 48 -6.27 8.81 -11.35
CA SER A 48 -7.00 10.07 -11.57
C SER A 48 -6.10 11.01 -12.33
N SER A 49 -6.62 11.60 -13.41
CA SER A 49 -6.06 12.87 -13.87
C SER A 49 -6.31 13.90 -12.78
N TYR A 50 -5.24 14.50 -12.27
CA TYR A 50 -5.30 15.59 -11.28
C TYR A 50 -6.05 16.82 -11.84
N ASP A 51 -6.27 16.88 -13.15
CA ASP A 51 -6.85 18.00 -13.90
C ASP A 51 -8.39 18.05 -13.86
N LEU A 52 -9.05 17.08 -13.22
CA LEU A 52 -10.52 17.08 -13.03
C LEU A 52 -10.94 17.75 -11.70
N ALA A 53 -10.07 18.59 -11.13
CA ALA A 53 -10.12 19.14 -9.77
C ALA A 53 -11.28 20.11 -9.42
N ALA A 54 -12.35 20.18 -10.22
CA ALA A 54 -13.42 21.17 -10.03
C ALA A 54 -14.83 20.60 -9.78
N SER A 55 -15.01 19.27 -9.65
CA SER A 55 -16.35 18.70 -9.44
C SER A 55 -16.54 17.99 -8.10
N GLN A 56 -17.80 17.99 -7.67
CA GLN A 56 -18.36 17.37 -6.47
C GLN A 56 -18.08 15.85 -6.35
N ASP A 57 -17.58 15.21 -7.40
CA ASP A 57 -17.36 13.76 -7.50
C ASP A 57 -15.95 13.30 -7.09
N ARG A 58 -15.09 14.22 -6.62
CA ARG A 58 -13.69 13.91 -6.28
C ARG A 58 -13.55 12.73 -5.31
N ALA A 59 -14.38 12.68 -4.26
CA ALA A 59 -14.36 11.58 -3.28
C ALA A 59 -14.81 10.25 -3.89
N ALA A 60 -15.82 10.26 -4.76
CA ALA A 60 -16.31 9.06 -5.45
C ALA A 60 -15.26 8.51 -6.42
N LEU A 61 -14.57 9.39 -7.16
CA LEU A 61 -13.48 9.00 -8.06
C LEU A 61 -12.30 8.39 -7.31
N PHE A 62 -11.91 8.97 -6.17
CA PHE A 62 -10.86 8.40 -5.34
C PHE A 62 -11.24 7.05 -4.73
N ALA A 63 -12.48 6.90 -4.25
CA ALA A 63 -12.97 5.62 -3.75
C ALA A 63 -12.96 4.55 -4.86
N TYR A 64 -13.48 4.88 -6.04
CA TYR A 64 -13.46 3.98 -7.20
C TYR A 64 -12.03 3.52 -7.55
N GLN A 65 -11.08 4.47 -7.61
CA GLN A 65 -9.67 4.14 -7.90
C GLN A 65 -9.05 3.26 -6.82
N TYR A 66 -9.35 3.54 -5.55
CA TYR A 66 -8.84 2.73 -4.45
C TYR A 66 -9.29 1.28 -4.59
N PHE A 67 -10.59 1.04 -4.80
CA PHE A 67 -11.15 -0.31 -4.95
C PHE A 67 -10.68 -1.02 -6.22
N GLU A 68 -10.73 -0.36 -7.37
CA GLU A 68 -10.34 -0.98 -8.64
C GLU A 68 -8.86 -1.35 -8.68
N ASN A 69 -7.98 -0.48 -8.18
CA ASN A 69 -6.56 -0.78 -8.13
C ASN A 69 -6.24 -1.89 -7.11
N ALA A 70 -6.91 -1.91 -5.96
CA ALA A 70 -6.76 -3.01 -5.01
C ALA A 70 -7.14 -4.36 -5.65
N LYS A 71 -8.27 -4.41 -6.38
CA LYS A 71 -8.69 -5.59 -7.12
C LYS A 71 -7.66 -6.01 -8.18
N ASN A 72 -7.16 -5.06 -8.97
CA ASN A 72 -6.19 -5.35 -10.03
C ASN A 72 -4.86 -5.86 -9.46
N PHE A 73 -4.41 -5.31 -8.33
CA PHE A 73 -3.25 -5.83 -7.61
C PHE A 73 -3.46 -7.28 -7.15
N LEU A 74 -4.59 -7.58 -6.51
CA LEU A 74 -4.88 -8.92 -6.01
C LEU A 74 -4.94 -9.96 -7.13
N VAL A 75 -5.56 -9.62 -8.27
CA VAL A 75 -5.56 -10.46 -9.47
C VAL A 75 -4.13 -10.71 -9.95
N ALA A 76 -3.29 -9.68 -9.98
CA ALA A 76 -1.91 -9.80 -10.45
C ALA A 76 -1.06 -10.70 -9.52
N VAL A 77 -1.14 -10.50 -8.21
CA VAL A 77 -0.45 -11.36 -7.21
C VAL A 77 -0.93 -12.80 -7.31
N GLN A 78 -2.24 -13.02 -7.49
CA GLN A 78 -2.81 -14.36 -7.66
C GLN A 78 -2.30 -15.05 -8.94
N GLN A 79 -2.20 -14.31 -10.05
CA GLN A 79 -1.65 -14.82 -11.31
C GLN A 79 -0.16 -15.19 -11.20
N MET A 80 0.59 -14.50 -10.33
CA MET A 80 1.97 -14.84 -10.00
C MET A 80 2.10 -16.04 -9.05
N GLY A 81 0.99 -16.60 -8.55
CA GLY A 81 0.98 -17.69 -7.58
C GLY A 81 1.44 -17.28 -6.18
N LEU A 82 1.39 -15.98 -5.86
CA LEU A 82 1.84 -15.42 -4.59
C LEU A 82 0.69 -15.34 -3.57
N HIS A 83 1.06 -15.24 -2.29
CA HIS A 83 0.09 -15.10 -1.21
C HIS A 83 -0.61 -13.74 -1.30
N THR A 84 -1.95 -13.75 -1.25
CA THR A 84 -2.80 -12.56 -1.33
C THR A 84 -3.28 -12.12 0.06
N PHE A 85 -4.04 -11.01 0.11
CA PHE A 85 -4.74 -10.52 1.29
C PHE A 85 -6.22 -10.24 0.94
N GLU A 86 -7.04 -9.93 1.93
CA GLU A 86 -8.48 -9.66 1.76
C GLU A 86 -8.76 -8.15 1.63
N ALA A 87 -9.81 -7.75 0.92
CA ALA A 87 -10.15 -6.32 0.80
C ALA A 87 -10.33 -5.62 2.16
N SER A 88 -10.85 -6.34 3.16
CA SER A 88 -10.98 -5.87 4.54
C SER A 88 -9.64 -5.59 5.23
N ASP A 89 -8.53 -6.17 4.75
CA ASP A 89 -7.20 -5.91 5.30
C ASP A 89 -6.70 -4.50 4.96
N LEU A 90 -7.27 -3.86 3.93
CA LEU A 90 -6.96 -2.50 3.50
C LEU A 90 -7.77 -1.43 4.26
N GLU A 91 -8.89 -1.83 4.88
CA GLU A 91 -9.76 -0.94 5.65
C GLU A 91 -9.14 -0.53 6.99
N GLN A 92 -9.72 0.49 7.64
CA GLN A 92 -9.27 0.90 8.97
C GLN A 92 -9.48 -0.24 9.98
N GLY A 93 -8.39 -0.66 10.64
CA GLY A 93 -8.40 -1.82 11.55
C GLY A 93 -8.19 -3.16 10.86
N GLY A 94 -7.94 -3.17 9.54
CA GLY A 94 -7.55 -4.35 8.77
C GLY A 94 -6.18 -4.91 9.16
N LYS A 95 -5.87 -6.15 8.74
CA LYS A 95 -4.63 -6.83 9.12
C LYS A 95 -3.47 -6.42 8.22
N THR A 96 -2.86 -5.28 8.53
CA THR A 96 -1.71 -4.74 7.79
C THR A 96 -0.57 -5.74 7.61
N SER A 97 -0.36 -6.65 8.56
CA SER A 97 0.69 -7.70 8.47
C SER A 97 0.54 -8.60 7.23
N ARG A 98 -0.69 -8.88 6.77
CA ARG A 98 -0.93 -9.67 5.56
C ARG A 98 -0.56 -8.90 4.30
N ILE A 99 -0.85 -7.61 4.26
CA ILE A 99 -0.46 -6.72 3.16
C ILE A 99 1.07 -6.65 3.08
N VAL A 100 1.73 -6.43 4.22
CA VAL A 100 3.21 -6.38 4.28
C VAL A 100 3.80 -7.71 3.82
N TYR A 101 3.27 -8.85 4.29
CA TYR A 101 3.74 -10.15 3.84
C TYR A 101 3.59 -10.33 2.32
N CYS A 102 2.42 -9.99 1.75
CA CYS A 102 2.18 -10.02 0.31
C CYS A 102 3.22 -9.18 -0.46
N VAL A 103 3.45 -7.94 -0.05
CA VAL A 103 4.46 -7.06 -0.68
C VAL A 103 5.87 -7.64 -0.57
N LEU A 104 6.25 -8.21 0.58
CA LEU A 104 7.55 -8.84 0.75
C LEU A 104 7.76 -10.05 -0.17
N THR A 105 6.69 -10.77 -0.52
CA THR A 105 6.77 -11.88 -1.48
C THR A 105 7.09 -11.44 -2.91
N LEU A 106 6.97 -10.14 -3.23
CA LEU A 106 7.36 -9.57 -4.51
C LEU A 106 8.89 -9.35 -4.63
N LYS A 107 9.63 -9.38 -3.52
CA LYS A 107 11.07 -9.09 -3.49
C LYS A 107 11.92 -9.94 -4.44
N PRO A 108 11.68 -11.27 -4.61
CA PRO A 108 12.48 -12.10 -5.51
C PRO A 108 12.37 -11.73 -7.00
N TYR A 109 11.39 -10.90 -7.37
CA TYR A 109 11.10 -10.51 -8.75
C TYR A 109 11.65 -9.12 -9.10
N SER A 110 12.33 -8.45 -8.16
CA SER A 110 12.85 -7.08 -8.30
C SER A 110 14.35 -7.03 -8.58
#